data_AF-A0AA39XJ54-F1
#
_entry.id   AF-A0AA39XJ54-F1
#
_cell.length_a   1.000
_cell.length_b   1.000
_cell.length_c   1.000
_cell.angle_alpha   90.00
_cell.angle_beta   90.00
_cell.angle_gamma   90.00
#
_symmetry.space_group_name_H-M   'P 1'
#
loop_
_entity.id
_entity.type
_entity.pdbx_description
1 polymer ?
#
loop_
_entity_poly.entity_id
_entity_poly.type
_entity_poly.pdbx_seq_one_letter_code
_entity_poly.pdbx_strand_id
1 'polypeptide(L)'
;MLSSRDRESRRHAWGYDFDWTPDHLTPEQLRPLMYSYDVLATECLDRFDKLPLPPKPETTPENNNTDRKKTCPHPDYYHLLTHHHHQDPTLHQLWSDVTTIPPWVDWAQIARGQQVFYRYAGPSIVALTFQSLLGGMGSHRVVETLARTGGFGVKVARRRLLETFQHILDVTADLASVQPGGKGFASSLRVRFLHASVRRRILHLTTASPAYYDAAAWGVPISDLDSVATILTFSATLIWIGFPRQGIFLRPHEAADYMALWRWVAHVLGTPTHLFATPARAKAAMESLLVSEIAPTATSQTLANNIIAGLQGQAPTFASADFLRAEAYWLNGPQLSRALAIPRPPVYYTVLVAGQCLFFMTLCYVRRSVRAWDEAWIKRMRGLLLKMTLDQTDSQEATHAFQYIPSLGQLTTAEAESAGLEPILKGGSGNGNKHVRGLWSRNVSIERRNLQAVLIASAVVGWLAWLGLRSASGLLQIF
;
A
#
# COMPACT_ATOMS: atom_id res chain seq x y z
N MET A 1 5.16 20.79 34.54
CA MET A 1 5.85 21.75 33.66
C MET A 1 6.96 21.00 32.93
N LEU A 2 6.87 20.83 31.61
CA LEU A 2 7.94 20.21 30.81
C LEU A 2 9.17 21.15 30.79
N SER A 3 10.38 20.60 30.85
CA SER A 3 11.61 21.39 30.87
C SER A 3 11.81 22.14 29.54
N SER A 4 12.58 23.22 29.52
CA SER A 4 12.83 24.00 28.29
C SER A 4 13.46 23.17 27.16
N ARG A 5 14.28 22.15 27.50
CA ARG A 5 14.85 21.20 26.53
C ARG A 5 13.81 20.29 25.90
N ASP A 6 12.79 19.86 26.65
CA ASP A 6 11.71 18.98 26.13
C ASP A 6 10.82 19.70 25.10
N ARG A 7 10.81 21.05 25.09
CA ARG A 7 10.09 21.83 24.08
C ARG A 7 10.86 21.97 22.77
N GLU A 8 12.19 21.91 22.80
CA GLU A 8 13.04 22.08 21.61
C GLU A 8 13.11 20.82 20.73
N SER A 9 12.90 19.63 21.31
CA SER A 9 12.91 18.34 20.58
C SER A 9 11.56 17.96 19.97
N ARG A 10 10.44 18.49 20.49
CA ARG A 10 9.12 18.14 19.98
C ARG A 10 8.93 18.64 18.55
N ARG A 11 8.35 17.80 17.70
CA ARG A 11 8.01 18.10 16.31
C ARG A 11 6.55 17.78 16.06
N HIS A 12 5.97 18.53 15.13
CA HIS A 12 4.62 18.30 14.62
C HIS A 12 4.69 18.25 13.10
N ALA A 13 4.23 17.15 12.50
CA ALA A 13 4.16 17.01 11.05
C ALA A 13 2.84 16.31 10.68
N TRP A 14 2.03 16.97 9.84
CA TRP A 14 0.82 16.39 9.23
C TRP A 14 -0.14 15.71 10.24
N GLY A 15 -0.37 16.37 11.39
CA GLY A 15 -1.27 15.88 12.42
C GLY A 15 -0.70 14.72 13.24
N TYR A 16 0.63 14.61 13.31
CA TYR A 16 1.36 13.65 14.11
C TYR A 16 2.41 14.38 14.96
N ASP A 17 2.38 14.14 16.26
CA ASP A 17 3.30 14.70 17.25
C ASP A 17 4.30 13.64 17.71
N PHE A 18 5.57 14.02 17.79
CA PHE A 18 6.64 13.13 18.27
C PHE A 18 7.83 13.93 18.78
N ASP A 19 8.71 13.23 19.50
CA ASP A 19 9.96 13.79 20.01
C ASP A 19 11.11 13.38 19.09
N TRP A 20 11.87 14.36 18.60
CA TRP A 20 13.06 14.10 17.78
C TRP A 20 14.16 13.47 18.63
N THR A 21 14.69 12.34 18.18
CA THR A 21 15.74 11.55 18.86
C THR A 21 16.99 11.41 17.99
N PRO A 22 18.14 10.95 18.54
CA PRO A 22 19.34 10.69 17.75
C PRO A 22 19.19 9.62 16.65
N ASP A 23 18.14 8.77 16.71
CA ASP A 23 17.84 7.79 15.66
C ASP A 23 17.14 8.42 14.44
N HIS A 24 16.67 9.66 14.55
CA HIS A 24 16.06 10.39 13.45
C HIS A 24 17.11 10.89 12.45
N LEU A 25 16.72 10.97 11.20
CA LEU A 25 17.56 11.36 10.08
C LEU A 25 17.19 12.75 9.61
N THR A 26 18.16 13.63 9.44
CA THR A 26 17.93 14.95 8.82
C THR A 26 17.73 14.80 7.31
N PRO A 27 17.11 15.79 6.64
CA PRO A 27 17.01 15.79 5.17
C PRO A 27 18.37 15.62 4.47
N GLU A 28 19.43 16.17 5.02
CA GLU A 28 20.80 16.05 4.49
C GLU A 28 21.34 14.62 4.60
N GLN A 29 20.99 13.91 5.68
CA GLN A 29 21.35 12.49 5.86
C GLN A 29 20.54 11.56 4.96
N LEU A 30 19.30 11.94 4.61
CA LEU A 30 18.44 11.19 3.69
C LEU A 30 18.80 11.45 2.22
N ARG A 31 19.34 12.63 1.90
CA ARG A 31 19.65 13.07 0.53
C ARG A 31 20.47 12.07 -0.29
N PRO A 32 21.52 11.38 0.22
CA PRO A 32 22.25 10.40 -0.57
C PRO A 32 21.36 9.26 -1.10
N LEU A 33 20.35 8.85 -0.31
CA LEU A 33 19.41 7.80 -0.70
C LEU A 33 18.48 8.22 -1.83
N MET A 34 18.38 9.52 -2.15
CA MET A 34 17.67 10.01 -3.34
C MET A 34 18.37 9.60 -4.64
N TYR A 35 19.67 9.31 -4.60
CA TYR A 35 20.50 9.06 -5.77
C TYR A 35 21.07 7.65 -5.83
N SER A 36 20.96 6.87 -4.75
CA SER A 36 21.23 5.43 -4.75
C SER A 36 19.98 4.63 -5.10
N TYR A 37 20.19 3.46 -5.68
CA TYR A 37 19.15 2.55 -6.10
C TYR A 37 19.73 1.14 -6.33
N ASP A 38 18.85 0.19 -6.58
CA ASP A 38 19.20 -1.19 -6.94
C ASP A 38 19.83 -1.28 -8.34
N VAL A 39 21.15 -1.09 -8.38
CA VAL A 39 21.98 -1.22 -9.60
C VAL A 39 21.97 -2.66 -10.09
N LEU A 40 22.09 -3.63 -9.18
CA LEU A 40 22.19 -5.05 -9.52
C LEU A 40 20.96 -5.55 -10.29
N ALA A 41 19.74 -5.20 -9.88
CA ALA A 41 18.54 -5.56 -10.64
C ALA A 41 18.50 -4.89 -12.02
N THR A 42 19.05 -3.67 -12.14
CA THR A 42 19.13 -2.96 -13.43
C THR A 42 20.10 -3.65 -14.38
N GLU A 43 21.28 -4.03 -13.89
CA GLU A 43 22.25 -4.81 -14.67
C GLU A 43 21.70 -6.18 -15.08
N CYS A 44 20.93 -6.84 -14.22
CA CYS A 44 20.25 -8.09 -14.56
C CYS A 44 19.28 -7.92 -15.73
N LEU A 45 18.54 -6.81 -15.81
CA LEU A 45 17.67 -6.52 -16.96
C LEU A 45 18.48 -6.43 -18.27
N ASP A 46 19.67 -5.83 -18.23
CA ASP A 46 20.55 -5.73 -19.40
C ASP A 46 21.13 -7.10 -19.82
N ARG A 47 21.22 -8.06 -18.88
CA ARG A 47 21.56 -9.46 -19.20
C ARG A 47 20.37 -10.19 -19.82
N PHE A 48 19.17 -9.99 -19.29
CA PHE A 48 17.95 -10.61 -19.85
C PHE A 48 17.68 -10.17 -21.29
N ASP A 49 17.95 -8.91 -21.63
CA ASP A 49 17.79 -8.40 -23.00
C ASP A 49 18.72 -9.08 -24.03
N LYS A 50 19.79 -9.75 -23.56
CA LYS A 50 20.74 -10.51 -24.40
C LYS A 50 20.38 -11.99 -24.53
N LEU A 51 19.42 -12.48 -23.74
CA LEU A 51 18.98 -13.87 -23.83
C LEU A 51 18.11 -14.07 -25.08
N PRO A 52 18.16 -15.26 -25.71
CA PRO A 52 17.26 -15.58 -26.81
C PRO A 52 15.81 -15.49 -26.33
N LEU A 53 14.98 -14.72 -27.04
CA LEU A 53 13.56 -14.60 -26.75
C LEU A 53 12.88 -15.98 -26.80
N PRO A 54 11.93 -16.28 -25.88
CA PRO A 54 11.14 -17.50 -25.99
C PRO A 54 10.42 -17.53 -27.35
N PRO A 55 10.29 -18.70 -27.99
CA PRO A 55 9.62 -18.81 -29.28
C PRO A 55 8.21 -18.24 -29.19
N LYS A 56 7.82 -17.39 -30.14
CA LYS A 56 6.44 -16.93 -30.27
C LYS A 56 5.55 -18.17 -30.41
N PRO A 57 4.45 -18.30 -29.65
CA PRO A 57 3.50 -19.39 -29.89
C PRO A 57 3.02 -19.29 -31.35
N GLU A 58 3.15 -20.39 -32.08
CA GLU A 58 2.77 -20.49 -33.49
C GLU A 58 1.32 -20.02 -33.66
N THR A 59 1.13 -19.03 -34.53
CA THR A 59 -0.19 -18.57 -34.94
C THR A 59 -0.88 -19.68 -35.72
N THR A 60 -1.74 -20.46 -35.07
CA THR A 60 -2.73 -21.30 -35.75
C THR A 60 -3.69 -20.40 -36.53
N PRO A 61 -4.16 -20.80 -37.73
CA PRO A 61 -5.05 -19.98 -38.53
C PRO A 61 -6.39 -19.78 -37.82
N GLU A 62 -6.91 -18.57 -37.98
CA GLU A 62 -8.15 -18.01 -37.46
C GLU A 62 -9.30 -19.01 -37.27
N ASN A 63 -9.82 -19.07 -36.04
CA ASN A 63 -11.22 -19.40 -35.83
C ASN A 63 -11.87 -18.30 -34.98
N ASN A 64 -12.90 -17.68 -35.56
CA ASN A 64 -13.61 -16.53 -35.02
C ASN A 64 -14.40 -16.89 -33.75
N ASN A 65 -14.43 -15.96 -32.81
CA ASN A 65 -15.21 -15.93 -31.57
C ASN A 65 -14.83 -16.94 -30.48
N THR A 66 -13.92 -16.53 -29.59
CA THR A 66 -14.10 -16.44 -28.13
C THR A 66 -12.79 -15.93 -27.52
N ASP A 67 -12.89 -14.96 -26.59
CA ASP A 67 -11.83 -14.45 -25.71
C ASP A 67 -10.40 -14.38 -26.26
N ARG A 68 -10.05 -13.22 -26.83
CA ARG A 68 -8.65 -12.81 -27.03
C ARG A 68 -7.91 -12.84 -25.68
N LYS A 69 -7.24 -13.96 -25.39
CA LYS A 69 -6.18 -14.05 -24.37
C LYS A 69 -5.17 -12.95 -24.69
N LYS A 70 -5.20 -11.85 -23.94
CA LYS A 70 -4.16 -10.82 -23.94
C LYS A 70 -2.88 -11.48 -23.43
N THR A 71 -2.01 -11.89 -24.33
CA THR A 71 -0.64 -12.31 -24.02
C THR A 71 0.10 -11.18 -23.32
N CYS A 72 0.73 -11.46 -22.18
CA CYS A 72 1.64 -10.54 -21.51
C CYS A 72 2.77 -10.12 -22.48
N PRO A 73 2.97 -8.83 -22.75
CA PRO A 73 4.01 -8.39 -23.67
C PRO A 73 5.44 -8.47 -23.12
N HIS A 74 5.62 -8.82 -21.83
CA HIS A 74 6.93 -8.84 -21.16
C HIS A 74 7.25 -10.20 -20.53
N PRO A 75 8.52 -10.63 -20.57
CA PRO A 75 8.96 -11.89 -19.98
C PRO A 75 8.85 -11.86 -18.45
N ASP A 76 8.51 -13.00 -17.85
CA ASP A 76 8.55 -13.16 -16.39
C ASP A 76 10.01 -13.21 -15.91
N TYR A 77 10.53 -12.05 -15.47
CA TYR A 77 11.93 -11.93 -15.04
C TYR A 77 12.29 -12.83 -13.86
N TYR A 78 11.32 -13.21 -13.01
CA TYR A 78 11.58 -14.19 -11.96
C TYR A 78 11.91 -15.56 -12.57
N HIS A 79 11.11 -16.00 -13.54
CA HIS A 79 11.34 -17.25 -14.26
C HIS A 79 12.68 -17.20 -15.03
N LEU A 80 13.01 -16.09 -15.68
CA LEU A 80 14.31 -15.93 -16.33
C LEU A 80 15.47 -16.03 -15.33
N LEU A 81 15.35 -15.38 -14.17
CA LEU A 81 16.38 -15.46 -13.13
C LEU A 81 16.53 -16.91 -12.62
N THR A 82 15.43 -17.61 -12.31
CA THR A 82 15.49 -18.99 -11.82
C THR A 82 16.14 -19.93 -12.83
N HIS A 83 15.91 -19.73 -14.13
CA HIS A 83 16.46 -20.60 -15.17
C HIS A 83 17.89 -20.23 -15.61
N HIS A 84 18.27 -18.95 -15.60
CA HIS A 84 19.53 -18.51 -16.19
C HIS A 84 20.58 -18.01 -15.20
N HIS A 85 20.29 -17.95 -13.90
CA HIS A 85 21.25 -17.45 -12.91
C HIS A 85 22.59 -18.21 -12.89
N HIS A 86 22.64 -19.47 -13.30
CA HIS A 86 23.89 -20.24 -13.36
C HIS A 86 24.77 -19.90 -14.58
N GLN A 87 24.25 -19.14 -15.55
CA GLN A 87 24.90 -18.88 -16.84
C GLN A 87 25.61 -17.52 -16.89
N ASP A 88 25.28 -16.60 -15.97
CA ASP A 88 25.83 -15.25 -15.93
C ASP A 88 26.16 -14.86 -14.47
N PRO A 89 27.35 -14.29 -14.18
CA PRO A 89 27.78 -13.98 -12.83
C PRO A 89 26.91 -12.90 -12.15
N THR A 90 26.38 -11.93 -12.89
CA THR A 90 25.48 -10.89 -12.34
C THR A 90 24.15 -11.50 -11.92
N LEU A 91 23.59 -12.38 -12.76
CA LEU A 91 22.37 -13.11 -12.42
C LEU A 91 22.60 -14.07 -11.22
N HIS A 92 23.77 -14.72 -11.18
CA HIS A 92 24.16 -15.57 -10.06
C HIS A 92 24.27 -14.77 -8.76
N GLN A 93 24.90 -13.60 -8.79
CA GLN A 93 25.04 -12.73 -7.64
C GLN A 93 23.67 -12.34 -7.09
N LEU A 94 22.76 -11.85 -7.95
CA LEU A 94 21.42 -11.49 -7.51
C LEU A 94 20.70 -12.68 -6.88
N TRP A 95 20.75 -13.85 -7.52
CA TRP A 95 20.13 -15.07 -7.00
C TRP A 95 20.71 -15.48 -5.64
N SER A 96 22.03 -15.43 -5.50
CA SER A 96 22.72 -15.72 -4.24
C SER A 96 22.32 -14.75 -3.12
N ASP A 97 22.27 -13.44 -3.41
CA ASP A 97 21.93 -12.40 -2.43
C ASP A 97 20.50 -12.56 -1.87
N VAL A 98 19.56 -13.01 -2.71
CA VAL A 98 18.15 -13.16 -2.31
C VAL A 98 17.83 -14.54 -1.72
N THR A 99 18.62 -15.57 -2.03
CA THR A 99 18.43 -16.93 -1.50
C THR A 99 19.27 -17.22 -0.26
N THR A 100 20.34 -16.48 -0.04
CA THR A 100 21.13 -16.56 1.20
C THR A 100 20.37 -15.90 2.34
N ILE A 101 20.13 -16.66 3.42
CA ILE A 101 19.38 -16.15 4.57
C ILE A 101 20.27 -15.28 5.45
N PRO A 102 19.95 -13.98 5.61
CA PRO A 102 20.73 -13.11 6.48
C PRO A 102 20.66 -13.56 7.95
N PRO A 103 21.73 -13.34 8.75
CA PRO A 103 21.78 -13.79 10.15
C PRO A 103 20.70 -13.20 11.08
N TRP A 104 20.09 -12.07 10.69
CA TRP A 104 19.04 -11.42 11.46
C TRP A 104 17.63 -11.99 11.19
N VAL A 105 17.49 -12.93 10.25
CA VAL A 105 16.19 -13.54 9.93
C VAL A 105 15.83 -14.61 10.94
N ASP A 106 14.74 -14.37 11.66
CA ASP A 106 14.04 -15.39 12.47
C ASP A 106 12.70 -15.73 11.79
N TRP A 107 12.60 -16.94 11.23
CA TRP A 107 11.39 -17.42 10.55
C TRP A 107 10.18 -17.55 11.48
N ALA A 108 10.40 -17.89 12.75
CA ALA A 108 9.32 -17.93 13.74
C ALA A 108 8.81 -16.52 14.03
N GLN A 109 9.71 -15.53 14.08
CA GLN A 109 9.34 -14.12 14.20
C GLN A 109 8.53 -13.63 13.00
N ILE A 110 8.99 -13.90 11.78
CA ILE A 110 8.28 -13.54 10.54
C ILE A 110 6.90 -14.20 10.50
N ALA A 111 6.78 -15.47 10.86
CA ALA A 111 5.50 -16.19 10.90
C ALA A 111 4.50 -15.53 11.87
N ARG A 112 4.95 -15.03 13.03
CA ARG A 112 4.11 -14.22 13.93
C ARG A 112 3.78 -12.85 13.32
N GLY A 113 4.72 -12.24 12.60
CA GLY A 113 4.50 -10.99 11.86
C GLY A 113 3.37 -11.10 10.84
N GLN A 114 3.32 -12.20 10.08
CA GLN A 114 2.25 -12.48 9.14
C GLN A 114 0.86 -12.54 9.80
N GLN A 115 0.78 -13.00 11.06
CA GLN A 115 -0.49 -13.07 11.79
C GLN A 115 -1.05 -11.68 12.13
N VAL A 116 -0.20 -10.67 12.32
CA VAL A 116 -0.62 -9.30 12.68
C VAL A 116 -1.56 -8.72 11.63
N PHE A 117 -1.26 -8.91 10.34
CA PHE A 117 -2.12 -8.45 9.25
C PHE A 117 -3.53 -9.03 9.34
N TYR A 118 -3.66 -10.35 9.54
CA TYR A 118 -4.98 -11.01 9.62
C TYR A 118 -5.71 -10.76 10.94
N ARG A 119 -4.98 -10.63 12.05
CA ARG A 119 -5.53 -10.24 13.35
C ARG A 119 -6.28 -8.93 13.23
N TYR A 120 -5.69 -7.96 12.54
CA TYR A 120 -6.24 -6.62 12.32
C TYR A 120 -6.71 -6.41 10.86
N ALA A 121 -7.23 -7.43 10.17
CA ALA A 121 -7.47 -7.38 8.72
C ALA A 121 -8.30 -6.18 8.25
N GLY A 122 -9.44 -5.90 8.90
CA GLY A 122 -10.29 -4.74 8.58
C GLY A 122 -9.54 -3.41 8.71
N PRO A 123 -9.04 -3.08 9.92
CA PRO A 123 -8.22 -1.89 10.14
C PRO A 123 -7.00 -1.78 9.24
N SER A 124 -6.35 -2.91 8.92
CA SER A 124 -5.17 -2.96 8.05
C SER A 124 -5.54 -2.55 6.62
N ILE A 125 -6.60 -3.13 6.06
CA ILE A 125 -7.05 -2.82 4.70
C ILE A 125 -7.45 -1.34 4.59
N VAL A 126 -8.18 -0.82 5.58
CA VAL A 126 -8.64 0.58 5.63
C VAL A 126 -7.44 1.52 5.73
N ALA A 127 -6.51 1.30 6.68
CA ALA A 127 -5.30 2.11 6.80
C ALA A 127 -4.42 2.03 5.55
N LEU A 128 -4.17 0.84 5.01
CA LEU A 128 -3.35 0.68 3.81
C LEU A 128 -3.96 1.40 2.59
N THR A 129 -5.29 1.44 2.49
CA THR A 129 -5.98 2.11 1.38
C THR A 129 -5.97 3.63 1.52
N PHE A 130 -6.38 4.16 2.66
CA PHE A 130 -6.63 5.60 2.80
C PHE A 130 -5.49 6.36 3.47
N GLN A 131 -4.80 5.74 4.43
CA GLN A 131 -3.65 6.35 5.07
C GLN A 131 -2.38 6.13 4.23
N SER A 132 -2.05 4.88 3.91
CA SER A 132 -0.81 4.54 3.23
C SER A 132 -0.85 4.91 1.74
N LEU A 133 -1.80 4.38 0.96
CA LEU A 133 -1.85 4.64 -0.48
C LEU A 133 -2.30 6.07 -0.79
N LEU A 134 -3.48 6.49 -0.33
CA LEU A 134 -4.00 7.82 -0.63
C LEU A 134 -3.19 8.92 0.07
N GLY A 135 -2.91 8.77 1.37
CA GLY A 135 -2.06 9.71 2.10
C GLY A 135 -0.62 9.75 1.58
N GLY A 136 -0.10 8.61 1.10
CA GLY A 136 1.21 8.51 0.44
C GLY A 136 1.33 9.33 -0.84
N MET A 137 0.22 9.74 -1.46
CA MET A 137 0.24 10.73 -2.54
C MET A 137 0.75 12.10 -2.05
N GLY A 138 0.94 12.32 -0.75
CA GLY A 138 1.62 13.50 -0.24
C GLY A 138 3.14 13.50 -0.48
N SER A 139 3.73 12.34 -0.79
CA SER A 139 5.16 12.24 -1.11
C SER A 139 5.41 12.71 -2.54
N HIS A 140 5.91 13.93 -2.69
CA HIS A 140 6.01 14.57 -3.99
C HIS A 140 6.92 13.80 -4.96
N ARG A 141 8.07 13.31 -4.51
CA ARG A 141 9.03 12.57 -5.36
C ARG A 141 8.47 11.26 -5.89
N VAL A 142 7.77 10.52 -5.03
CA VAL A 142 7.07 9.29 -5.41
C VAL A 142 5.95 9.60 -6.40
N VAL A 143 5.15 10.64 -6.14
CA VAL A 143 4.08 11.09 -7.04
C VAL A 143 4.62 11.46 -8.41
N GLU A 144 5.76 12.14 -8.47
CA GLU A 144 6.39 12.45 -9.75
C GLU A 144 6.67 11.15 -10.51
N THR A 145 7.39 10.19 -9.93
CA THR A 145 7.63 8.89 -10.59
C THR A 145 6.33 8.19 -11.03
N LEU A 146 5.30 8.17 -10.17
CA LEU A 146 4.01 7.55 -10.49
C LEU A 146 3.30 8.22 -11.66
N ALA A 147 3.33 9.54 -11.75
CA ALA A 147 2.73 10.31 -12.83
C ALA A 147 3.24 9.89 -14.21
N ARG A 148 4.54 9.58 -14.34
CA ARG A 148 5.13 9.14 -15.62
C ARG A 148 4.75 7.73 -16.04
N THR A 149 4.18 6.92 -15.15
CA THR A 149 3.74 5.56 -15.48
C THR A 149 2.33 5.49 -16.07
N GLY A 150 1.54 6.57 -15.95
CA GLY A 150 0.11 6.57 -16.29
C GLY A 150 -0.75 5.65 -15.40
N GLY A 151 -0.17 5.01 -14.39
CA GLY A 151 -0.79 3.94 -13.60
C GLY A 151 -1.84 4.39 -12.57
N PHE A 152 -2.07 5.69 -12.39
CA PHE A 152 -3.03 6.20 -11.40
C PHE A 152 -4.12 7.10 -12.02
N GLY A 153 -4.46 6.86 -13.29
CA GLY A 153 -5.70 7.37 -13.86
C GLY A 153 -6.93 6.68 -13.24
N VAL A 154 -8.08 7.37 -13.20
CA VAL A 154 -9.33 6.89 -12.56
C VAL A 154 -9.71 5.46 -12.94
N LYS A 155 -9.59 5.09 -14.23
CA LYS A 155 -9.95 3.77 -14.75
C LYS A 155 -8.98 2.65 -14.34
N VAL A 156 -7.79 3.01 -13.88
CA VAL A 156 -6.66 2.09 -13.64
C VAL A 156 -6.35 1.96 -12.15
N ALA A 157 -6.57 3.01 -11.37
CA ALA A 157 -6.19 3.09 -9.95
C ALA A 157 -6.66 1.86 -9.13
N ARG A 158 -7.90 1.40 -9.34
CA ARG A 158 -8.43 0.21 -8.66
C ARG A 158 -7.62 -1.06 -8.98
N ARG A 159 -7.24 -1.26 -10.24
CA ARG A 159 -6.47 -2.45 -10.63
C ARG A 159 -5.09 -2.47 -9.97
N ARG A 160 -4.36 -1.34 -10.00
CA ARG A 160 -3.04 -1.25 -9.36
C ARG A 160 -3.10 -1.39 -7.84
N LEU A 161 -4.17 -0.90 -7.23
CA LEU A 161 -4.44 -1.16 -5.82
C LEU A 161 -4.57 -2.66 -5.56
N LEU A 162 -5.35 -3.38 -6.37
CA LEU A 162 -5.51 -4.84 -6.23
C LEU A 162 -4.22 -5.61 -6.50
N GLU A 163 -3.38 -5.18 -7.45
CA GLU A 163 -2.05 -5.77 -7.68
C GLU A 163 -1.14 -5.61 -6.46
N THR A 164 -1.12 -4.41 -5.85
CA THR A 164 -0.38 -4.16 -4.60
C THR A 164 -0.96 -4.97 -3.45
N PHE A 165 -2.29 -5.08 -3.36
CA PHE A 165 -2.96 -5.87 -2.34
C PHE A 165 -2.66 -7.37 -2.48
N GLN A 166 -2.59 -7.89 -3.70
CA GLN A 166 -2.16 -9.26 -3.97
C GLN A 166 -0.74 -9.50 -3.46
N HIS A 167 0.19 -8.55 -3.66
CA HIS A 167 1.55 -8.68 -3.15
C HIS A 167 1.56 -8.83 -1.62
N ILE A 168 0.80 -7.99 -0.90
CA ILE A 168 0.64 -8.11 0.56
C ILE A 168 0.13 -9.49 0.94
N LEU A 169 -0.89 -9.99 0.25
CA LEU A 169 -1.44 -11.33 0.52
C LEU A 169 -0.43 -12.44 0.25
N ASP A 170 0.38 -12.33 -0.81
CA ASP A 170 1.40 -13.32 -1.13
C ASP A 170 2.48 -13.38 -0.03
N VAL A 171 2.96 -12.24 0.47
CA VAL A 171 4.01 -12.21 1.51
C VAL A 171 3.47 -12.50 2.92
N THR A 172 2.15 -12.40 3.13
CA THR A 172 1.50 -12.70 4.43
C THR A 172 0.85 -14.08 4.51
N ALA A 173 0.65 -14.78 3.39
CA ALA A 173 -0.11 -16.03 3.33
C ALA A 173 0.35 -17.09 4.35
N ASP A 174 1.62 -17.47 4.29
CA ASP A 174 2.28 -18.42 5.17
C ASP A 174 3.80 -18.32 5.02
N LEU A 175 4.52 -19.06 5.87
CA LEU A 175 5.97 -18.99 5.92
C LEU A 175 6.63 -19.52 4.63
N ALA A 176 6.09 -20.60 4.04
CA ALA A 176 6.63 -21.17 2.81
C ALA A 176 6.49 -20.19 1.63
N SER A 177 5.43 -19.38 1.62
CA SER A 177 5.22 -18.35 0.60
C SER A 177 6.32 -17.27 0.61
N VAL A 178 6.77 -16.84 1.79
CA VAL A 178 7.71 -15.71 1.91
C VAL A 178 9.18 -16.14 1.90
N GLN A 179 9.47 -17.42 2.15
CA GLN A 179 10.80 -18.02 2.05
C GLN A 179 11.30 -18.12 0.59
N PRO A 180 12.62 -18.25 0.35
CA PRO A 180 13.17 -18.44 -1.00
C PRO A 180 12.47 -19.56 -1.78
N GLY A 181 12.07 -19.25 -3.02
CA GLY A 181 11.30 -20.16 -3.89
C GLY A 181 9.77 -20.11 -3.68
N GLY A 182 9.29 -19.47 -2.60
CA GLY A 182 7.87 -19.30 -2.32
C GLY A 182 7.14 -18.30 -3.21
N LYS A 183 5.81 -18.31 -3.18
CA LYS A 183 4.98 -17.41 -4.00
C LYS A 183 5.20 -15.93 -3.66
N GLY A 184 5.20 -15.56 -2.39
CA GLY A 184 5.50 -14.23 -1.89
C GLY A 184 6.91 -13.77 -2.24
N PHE A 185 7.90 -14.66 -2.12
CA PHE A 185 9.27 -14.40 -2.55
C PHE A 185 9.36 -14.10 -4.05
N ALA A 186 8.75 -14.93 -4.88
CA ALA A 186 8.67 -14.71 -6.33
C ALA A 186 7.91 -13.40 -6.67
N SER A 187 6.83 -13.11 -5.95
CA SER A 187 6.05 -11.87 -6.05
C SER A 187 6.93 -10.64 -5.77
N SER A 188 7.73 -10.67 -4.70
CA SER A 188 8.69 -9.61 -4.36
C SER A 188 9.75 -9.42 -5.47
N LEU A 189 10.32 -10.50 -6.01
CA LEU A 189 11.31 -10.38 -7.09
C LEU A 189 10.71 -9.81 -8.38
N ARG A 190 9.46 -10.15 -8.71
CA ARG A 190 8.76 -9.54 -9.84
C ARG A 190 8.56 -8.04 -9.64
N VAL A 191 8.19 -7.61 -8.43
CA VAL A 191 8.10 -6.18 -8.08
C VAL A 191 9.46 -5.50 -8.17
N ARG A 192 10.54 -6.14 -7.71
CA ARG A 192 11.92 -5.63 -7.82
C ARG A 192 12.32 -5.36 -9.28
N PHE A 193 12.06 -6.30 -10.18
CA PHE A 193 12.33 -6.12 -11.61
C PHE A 193 11.39 -5.13 -12.29
N LEU A 194 10.11 -5.05 -11.86
CA LEU A 194 9.18 -4.01 -12.28
C LEU A 194 9.75 -2.62 -11.94
N HIS A 195 10.23 -2.43 -10.72
CA HIS A 195 10.84 -1.17 -10.29
C HIS A 195 12.09 -0.82 -11.11
N ALA A 196 13.02 -1.76 -11.29
CA ALA A 196 14.19 -1.55 -12.12
C ALA A 196 13.82 -1.21 -13.58
N SER A 197 12.80 -1.87 -14.13
CA SER A 197 12.32 -1.63 -15.50
C SER A 197 11.68 -0.25 -15.67
N VAL A 198 10.87 0.19 -14.70
CA VAL A 198 10.30 1.55 -14.70
C VAL A 198 11.39 2.60 -14.61
N ARG A 199 12.36 2.43 -13.70
CA ARG A 199 13.50 3.34 -13.55
C ARG A 199 14.30 3.46 -14.84
N ARG A 200 14.72 2.32 -15.40
CA ARG A 200 15.46 2.23 -16.67
C ARG A 200 14.72 2.95 -17.79
N ARG A 201 13.40 2.75 -17.88
CA ARG A 201 12.56 3.38 -18.91
C ARG A 201 12.47 4.90 -18.73
N ILE A 202 12.22 5.40 -17.52
CA ILE A 202 12.13 6.86 -17.27
C ILE A 202 13.47 7.53 -17.60
N LEU A 203 14.59 6.98 -17.13
CA LEU A 203 15.93 7.54 -17.40
C LEU A 203 16.28 7.53 -18.89
N HIS A 204 15.90 6.47 -19.62
CA HIS A 204 16.06 6.41 -21.07
C HIS A 204 15.23 7.53 -21.77
N LEU A 205 13.98 7.73 -21.36
CA LEU A 205 13.14 8.81 -21.92
C LEU A 205 13.69 10.19 -21.59
N THR A 206 14.26 10.41 -20.40
CA THR A 206 14.92 11.66 -20.03
C THR A 206 16.15 11.94 -20.89
N THR A 207 16.88 10.91 -21.31
CA THR A 207 18.02 11.08 -22.23
C THR A 207 17.55 11.61 -23.59
N ALA A 208 16.40 11.13 -24.08
CA ALA A 208 15.80 11.61 -25.32
C ALA A 208 15.10 12.98 -25.18
N SER A 209 14.58 13.30 -24.00
CA SER A 209 13.92 14.56 -23.67
C SER A 209 14.27 14.99 -22.24
N PRO A 210 15.30 15.83 -22.04
CA PRO A 210 15.77 16.22 -20.70
C PRO A 210 14.69 16.83 -19.79
N ALA A 211 13.66 17.46 -20.37
CA ALA A 211 12.54 18.03 -19.64
C ALA A 211 11.54 16.98 -19.10
N TYR A 212 11.67 15.70 -19.48
CA TYR A 212 10.72 14.64 -19.09
C TYR A 212 10.77 14.28 -17.60
N TYR A 213 11.97 14.30 -17.00
CA TYR A 213 12.15 13.99 -15.59
C TYR A 213 13.40 14.68 -15.04
N ASP A 214 13.21 15.55 -14.05
CA ASP A 214 14.31 16.22 -13.37
C ASP A 214 14.84 15.35 -12.22
N ALA A 215 15.88 14.56 -12.51
CA ALA A 215 16.52 13.73 -11.50
C ALA A 215 17.30 14.54 -10.45
N ALA A 216 17.67 15.80 -10.73
CA ALA A 216 18.34 16.64 -9.75
C ALA A 216 17.35 17.11 -8.68
N ALA A 217 16.13 17.50 -9.08
CA ALA A 217 15.06 17.90 -8.19
C ALA A 217 14.42 16.71 -7.46
N TRP A 218 14.16 15.60 -8.17
CA TRP A 218 13.37 14.49 -7.65
C TRP A 218 14.19 13.26 -7.23
N GLY A 219 15.51 13.27 -7.40
CA GLY A 219 16.33 12.06 -7.25
C GLY A 219 16.14 11.08 -8.40
N VAL A 220 16.77 9.91 -8.34
CA VAL A 220 16.54 8.87 -9.36
C VAL A 220 15.16 8.23 -9.16
N PRO A 221 14.42 7.86 -10.24
CA PRO A 221 13.12 7.24 -10.08
C PRO A 221 13.20 5.94 -9.27
N ILE A 222 12.32 5.76 -8.29
CA ILE A 222 12.31 4.59 -7.40
C ILE A 222 13.69 4.45 -6.73
N SER A 223 14.16 5.54 -6.13
CA SER A 223 15.41 5.57 -5.37
C SER A 223 15.34 4.66 -4.14
N ASP A 224 16.47 4.43 -3.47
CA ASP A 224 16.48 3.75 -2.18
C ASP A 224 15.62 4.50 -1.16
N LEU A 225 15.62 5.84 -1.19
CA LEU A 225 14.77 6.66 -0.33
C LEU A 225 13.28 6.38 -0.57
N ASP A 226 12.86 6.32 -1.84
CA ASP A 226 11.47 6.04 -2.20
C ASP A 226 11.07 4.61 -1.80
N SER A 227 12.00 3.66 -1.98
CA SER A 227 11.79 2.25 -1.63
C SER A 227 11.67 2.09 -0.11
N VAL A 228 12.56 2.72 0.67
CA VAL A 228 12.49 2.77 2.13
C VAL A 228 11.18 3.41 2.59
N ALA A 229 10.81 4.57 2.04
CA ALA A 229 9.59 5.28 2.40
C ALA A 229 8.34 4.44 2.13
N THR A 230 8.33 3.71 1.01
CA THR A 230 7.23 2.82 0.64
C THR A 230 7.12 1.63 1.60
N ILE A 231 8.23 0.96 1.94
CA ILE A 231 8.19 -0.14 2.92
C ILE A 231 7.78 0.35 4.31
N LEU A 232 8.26 1.52 4.76
CA LEU A 232 7.82 2.13 6.02
C LEU A 232 6.32 2.43 5.99
N THR A 233 5.79 2.83 4.84
CA THR A 233 4.36 3.08 4.64
C THR A 233 3.49 1.82 4.79
N PHE A 234 3.99 0.63 4.44
CA PHE A 234 3.32 -0.65 4.69
C PHE A 234 3.54 -1.22 6.11
N SER A 235 4.57 -0.72 6.80
CA SER A 235 5.04 -1.25 8.08
C SER A 235 4.87 -0.22 9.21
N ALA A 236 5.87 0.62 9.43
CA ALA A 236 5.92 1.62 10.48
C ALA A 236 4.70 2.55 10.50
N THR A 237 4.35 3.12 9.36
CA THR A 237 3.23 4.07 9.25
C THR A 237 1.91 3.40 9.59
N LEU A 238 1.73 2.13 9.19
CA LEU A 238 0.57 1.34 9.58
C LEU A 238 0.53 1.12 11.11
N ILE A 239 1.67 0.76 11.73
CA ILE A 239 1.77 0.51 13.18
C ILE A 239 1.48 1.76 14.01
N TRP A 240 2.11 2.89 13.67
CA TRP A 240 2.18 4.08 14.54
C TRP A 240 1.25 5.23 14.13
N ILE A 241 0.64 5.18 12.93
CA ILE A 241 -0.33 6.18 12.47
C ILE A 241 -1.65 5.49 12.08
N GLY A 242 -1.61 4.52 11.17
CA GLY A 242 -2.81 3.88 10.61
C GLY A 242 -3.68 3.18 11.65
N PHE A 243 -3.10 2.33 12.49
CA PHE A 243 -3.83 1.64 13.57
C PHE A 243 -4.27 2.60 14.70
N PRO A 244 -3.40 3.48 15.25
CA PRO A 244 -3.80 4.42 16.30
C PRO A 244 -4.93 5.37 15.90
N ARG A 245 -4.94 5.85 14.64
CA ARG A 245 -6.05 6.68 14.13
C ARG A 245 -7.38 5.92 14.05
N GLN A 246 -7.38 4.59 14.17
CA GLN A 246 -8.58 3.75 14.29
C GLN A 246 -8.79 3.21 15.73
N GLY A 247 -8.02 3.69 16.70
CA GLY A 247 -8.07 3.23 18.09
C GLY A 247 -7.44 1.86 18.35
N ILE A 248 -6.66 1.33 17.40
CA ILE A 248 -5.95 0.05 17.51
C ILE A 248 -4.50 0.30 17.92
N PHE A 249 -4.06 -0.34 19.01
CA PHE A 249 -2.70 -0.25 19.51
C PHE A 249 -2.08 -1.65 19.62
N LEU A 250 -1.01 -1.86 18.85
CA LEU A 250 -0.25 -3.10 18.83
C LEU A 250 0.58 -3.22 20.10
N ARG A 251 0.78 -4.46 20.54
CA ARG A 251 1.73 -4.78 21.60
C ARG A 251 3.17 -4.65 21.05
N PRO A 252 4.17 -4.35 21.91
CA PRO A 252 5.56 -4.18 21.45
C PRO A 252 6.10 -5.38 20.65
N HIS A 253 5.77 -6.61 21.04
CA HIS A 253 6.16 -7.81 20.29
C HIS A 253 5.45 -7.94 18.94
N GLU A 254 4.18 -7.55 18.83
CA GLU A 254 3.46 -7.56 17.54
C GLU A 254 4.10 -6.57 16.57
N ALA A 255 4.48 -5.38 17.06
CA ALA A 255 5.19 -4.39 16.26
C ALA A 255 6.57 -4.93 15.82
N ALA A 256 7.33 -5.54 16.72
CA ALA A 256 8.62 -6.16 16.39
C ALA A 256 8.49 -7.28 15.36
N ASP A 257 7.53 -8.18 15.54
CA ASP A 257 7.26 -9.30 14.63
C ASP A 257 6.83 -8.81 13.24
N TYR A 258 5.96 -7.79 13.16
CA TYR A 258 5.53 -7.21 11.89
C TYR A 258 6.67 -6.45 11.19
N MET A 259 7.51 -5.74 11.93
CA MET A 259 8.72 -5.10 11.37
C MET A 259 9.71 -6.12 10.81
N ALA A 260 9.88 -7.27 11.46
CA ALA A 260 10.76 -8.33 10.95
C ALA A 260 10.29 -8.88 9.59
N LEU A 261 8.98 -9.08 9.41
CA LEU A 261 8.39 -9.44 8.12
C LEU A 261 8.75 -8.41 7.04
N TRP A 262 8.52 -7.12 7.30
CA TRP A 262 8.78 -6.08 6.31
C TRP A 262 10.26 -5.80 6.07
N ARG A 263 11.14 -6.05 7.06
CA ARG A 263 12.58 -6.04 6.86
C ARG A 263 13.03 -7.16 5.91
N TRP A 264 12.43 -8.35 6.01
CA TRP A 264 12.65 -9.43 5.07
C TRP A 264 12.14 -9.08 3.66
N VAL A 265 10.93 -8.55 3.55
CA VAL A 265 10.38 -8.09 2.26
C VAL A 265 11.27 -7.01 1.62
N ALA A 266 11.79 -6.06 2.41
CA ALA A 266 12.75 -5.06 1.96
C ALA A 266 14.04 -5.68 1.42
N HIS A 267 14.59 -6.70 2.10
CA HIS A 267 15.77 -7.45 1.64
C HIS A 267 15.55 -8.05 0.25
N VAL A 268 14.43 -8.78 0.07
CA VAL A 268 14.12 -9.44 -1.22
C VAL A 268 13.89 -8.40 -2.33
N LEU A 269 13.27 -7.26 -2.01
CA LEU A 269 13.04 -6.15 -2.93
C LEU A 269 14.30 -5.34 -3.27
N GLY A 270 15.45 -5.62 -2.65
CA GLY A 270 16.69 -4.87 -2.86
C GLY A 270 16.73 -3.51 -2.16
N THR A 271 15.89 -3.29 -1.15
CA THR A 271 15.83 -2.04 -0.37
C THR A 271 16.79 -2.10 0.83
N PRO A 272 17.51 -1.01 1.17
CA PRO A 272 18.37 -0.98 2.36
C PRO A 272 17.63 -1.34 3.65
N THR A 273 18.11 -2.35 4.38
CA THR A 273 17.36 -2.94 5.51
C THR A 273 17.68 -2.35 6.89
N HIS A 274 18.72 -1.53 7.01
CA HIS A 274 19.23 -1.04 8.30
C HIS A 274 18.24 -0.16 9.07
N LEU A 275 17.36 0.57 8.36
CA LEU A 275 16.31 1.41 8.97
C LEU A 275 15.18 0.58 9.59
N PHE A 276 15.02 -0.67 9.16
CA PHE A 276 14.03 -1.61 9.68
C PHE A 276 14.59 -2.52 10.79
N ALA A 277 15.84 -2.30 11.20
CA ALA A 277 16.55 -3.21 12.10
C ALA A 277 15.88 -3.35 13.48
N THR A 278 15.25 -2.27 13.97
CA THR A 278 14.46 -2.27 15.20
C THR A 278 13.19 -1.44 15.02
N PRO A 279 12.13 -1.69 15.80
CA PRO A 279 10.93 -0.86 15.76
C PRO A 279 11.21 0.63 16.05
N ALA A 280 12.14 0.93 16.97
CA ALA A 280 12.52 2.30 17.31
C ALA A 280 13.15 3.02 16.10
N ARG A 281 14.11 2.38 15.42
CA ARG A 281 14.74 2.96 14.22
C ARG A 281 13.76 3.11 13.07
N ALA A 282 12.87 2.15 12.87
CA ALA A 282 11.85 2.23 11.84
C ALA A 282 10.85 3.36 12.09
N LYS A 283 10.45 3.56 13.36
CA LYS A 283 9.60 4.67 13.78
C LYS A 283 10.29 6.02 13.57
N ALA A 284 11.55 6.14 13.98
CA ALA A 284 12.33 7.37 13.77
C ALA A 284 12.53 7.68 12.27
N ALA A 285 12.78 6.66 11.44
CA ALA A 285 12.88 6.82 9.99
C ALA A 285 11.54 7.26 9.37
N MET A 286 10.42 6.66 9.78
CA MET A 286 9.07 7.08 9.38
C MET A 286 8.81 8.55 9.76
N GLU A 287 9.12 8.94 10.99
CA GLU A 287 8.99 10.31 11.50
C GLU A 287 9.86 11.31 10.73
N SER A 288 11.09 10.92 10.38
CA SER A 288 12.01 11.72 9.58
C SER A 288 11.45 11.98 8.18
N LEU A 289 10.94 10.94 7.51
CA LEU A 289 10.35 11.05 6.17
C LEU A 289 9.03 11.84 6.16
N LEU A 290 8.26 11.77 7.24
CA LEU A 290 7.04 12.56 7.39
C LEU A 290 7.35 14.07 7.37
N VAL A 291 8.52 14.46 7.89
CA VAL A 291 9.02 15.84 7.88
C VAL A 291 9.64 16.21 6.55
N SER A 292 10.47 15.34 5.95
CA SER A 292 11.28 15.69 4.78
C SER A 292 10.59 15.47 3.43
N GLU A 293 9.78 14.43 3.29
CA GLU A 293 9.31 13.96 1.96
C GLU A 293 7.86 14.33 1.64
N ILE A 294 7.04 14.68 2.65
CA ILE A 294 5.64 15.02 2.42
C ILE A 294 5.53 16.51 2.10
N ALA A 295 5.29 16.81 0.83
CA ALA A 295 5.07 18.17 0.32
C ALA A 295 4.10 18.13 -0.88
N PRO A 296 2.79 18.01 -0.67
CA PRO A 296 1.81 17.79 -1.74
C PRO A 296 1.89 18.83 -2.88
N THR A 297 1.88 18.34 -4.12
CA THR A 297 1.89 19.11 -5.37
C THR A 297 0.53 19.09 -6.08
N ALA A 298 0.35 19.83 -7.18
CA ALA A 298 -0.85 19.72 -8.01
C ALA A 298 -1.07 18.27 -8.53
N THR A 299 0.00 17.61 -8.96
CA THR A 299 0.00 16.19 -9.34
C THR A 299 -0.49 15.30 -8.18
N SER A 300 -0.05 15.61 -6.95
CA SER A 300 -0.45 14.89 -5.74
C SER A 300 -1.96 14.95 -5.51
N GLN A 301 -2.54 16.15 -5.68
CA GLN A 301 -3.98 16.38 -5.56
C GLN A 301 -4.77 15.57 -6.59
N THR A 302 -4.33 15.57 -7.85
CA THR A 302 -4.94 14.79 -8.92
C THR A 302 -4.92 13.29 -8.59
N LEU A 303 -3.76 12.72 -8.26
CA LEU A 303 -3.65 11.27 -8.04
C LEU A 303 -4.44 10.82 -6.80
N ALA A 304 -4.43 11.60 -5.72
CA ALA A 304 -5.24 11.32 -4.53
C ALA A 304 -6.75 11.29 -4.85
N ASN A 305 -7.25 12.25 -5.61
CA ASN A 305 -8.66 12.30 -6.01
C ASN A 305 -9.03 11.20 -7.03
N ASN A 306 -8.09 10.79 -7.89
CA ASN A 306 -8.29 9.66 -8.81
C ASN A 306 -8.49 8.33 -8.05
N ILE A 307 -7.85 8.15 -6.89
CA ILE A 307 -8.06 6.96 -6.05
C ILE A 307 -9.51 6.94 -5.54
N ILE A 308 -10.01 8.05 -4.99
CA ILE A 308 -11.41 8.14 -4.55
C ILE A 308 -12.37 7.88 -5.71
N ALA A 309 -12.13 8.51 -6.86
CA ALA A 309 -12.96 8.35 -8.05
C ALA A 309 -12.92 6.94 -8.64
N GLY A 310 -11.79 6.24 -8.53
CA GLY A 310 -11.62 4.86 -9.00
C GLY A 310 -12.23 3.81 -8.08
N LEU A 311 -12.41 4.11 -6.79
CA LEU A 311 -12.96 3.20 -5.79
C LEU A 311 -14.44 3.41 -5.49
N GLN A 312 -14.97 4.62 -5.71
CA GLN A 312 -16.38 4.91 -5.42
C GLN A 312 -17.33 3.96 -6.17
N GLY A 313 -18.33 3.44 -5.45
CA GLY A 313 -19.36 2.56 -6.01
C GLY A 313 -18.83 1.24 -6.57
N GLN A 314 -17.60 0.85 -6.24
CA GLN A 314 -17.01 -0.41 -6.68
C GLN A 314 -17.08 -1.49 -5.60
N ALA A 315 -17.14 -2.75 -6.05
CA ALA A 315 -17.06 -3.91 -5.15
C ALA A 315 -15.71 -3.95 -4.38
N PRO A 316 -15.69 -4.49 -3.14
CA PRO A 316 -16.78 -5.21 -2.48
C PRO A 316 -17.72 -4.32 -1.64
N THR A 317 -17.30 -3.11 -1.26
CA THR A 317 -18.05 -2.28 -0.30
C THR A 317 -19.09 -1.38 -0.96
N PHE A 318 -18.95 -1.04 -2.25
CA PHE A 318 -19.79 -0.10 -2.97
C PHE A 318 -19.95 1.26 -2.25
N ALA A 319 -18.90 1.68 -1.54
CA ALA A 319 -18.89 2.90 -0.74
C ALA A 319 -19.08 4.17 -1.59
N SER A 320 -19.80 5.16 -1.05
CA SER A 320 -19.90 6.49 -1.67
C SER A 320 -18.57 7.25 -1.61
N ALA A 321 -18.38 8.20 -2.53
CA ALA A 321 -17.20 9.07 -2.50
C ALA A 321 -17.07 9.86 -1.20
N ASP A 322 -18.18 10.28 -0.59
CA ASP A 322 -18.15 11.04 0.66
C ASP A 322 -17.71 10.17 1.86
N PHE A 323 -18.09 8.90 1.87
CA PHE A 323 -17.56 7.95 2.85
C PHE A 323 -16.06 7.72 2.66
N LEU A 324 -15.59 7.53 1.42
CA LEU A 324 -14.16 7.38 1.11
C LEU A 324 -13.36 8.65 1.49
N ARG A 325 -13.92 9.84 1.27
CA ARG A 325 -13.34 11.12 1.72
C ARG A 325 -13.28 11.19 3.24
N ALA A 326 -14.31 10.72 3.94
CA ALA A 326 -14.33 10.67 5.40
C ALA A 326 -13.23 9.76 5.96
N GLU A 327 -13.02 8.58 5.38
CA GLU A 327 -11.90 7.71 5.73
C GLU A 327 -10.56 8.41 5.53
N ALA A 328 -10.36 9.05 4.37
CA ALA A 328 -9.15 9.79 4.07
C ALA A 328 -8.91 10.96 5.05
N TYR A 329 -9.95 11.73 5.39
CA TYR A 329 -9.85 12.83 6.36
C TYR A 329 -9.55 12.36 7.77
N TRP A 330 -10.20 11.29 8.20
CA TRP A 330 -10.02 10.72 9.53
C TRP A 330 -8.60 10.19 9.70
N LEU A 331 -8.11 9.46 8.70
CA LEU A 331 -6.83 8.75 8.76
C LEU A 331 -5.62 9.58 8.37
N ASN A 332 -5.76 10.68 7.64
CA ASN A 332 -4.65 11.57 7.27
C ASN A 332 -4.65 12.88 8.03
N GLY A 333 -5.77 13.25 8.64
CA GLY A 333 -5.96 14.52 9.32
C GLY A 333 -6.25 15.68 8.35
N PRO A 334 -6.84 16.77 8.86
CA PRO A 334 -7.35 17.87 8.04
C PRO A 334 -6.26 18.69 7.32
N GLN A 335 -5.01 18.64 7.77
CA GLN A 335 -3.90 19.37 7.15
C GLN A 335 -3.50 18.70 5.84
N LEU A 336 -3.15 17.41 5.89
CA LEU A 336 -2.76 16.64 4.70
C LEU A 336 -3.93 16.49 3.72
N SER A 337 -5.14 16.21 4.20
CA SER A 337 -6.31 16.06 3.31
C SER A 337 -6.64 17.34 2.55
N ARG A 338 -6.47 18.53 3.17
CA ARG A 338 -6.64 19.80 2.45
C ARG A 338 -5.51 20.06 1.46
N ALA A 339 -4.27 19.74 1.82
CA ALA A 339 -3.13 19.87 0.91
C ALA A 339 -3.24 18.95 -0.33
N LEU A 340 -3.88 17.79 -0.17
CA LEU A 340 -4.27 16.87 -1.25
C LEU A 340 -5.58 17.25 -1.97
N ALA A 341 -6.14 18.43 -1.68
CA ALA A 341 -7.39 18.93 -2.26
C ALA A 341 -8.56 17.93 -2.15
N ILE A 342 -8.62 17.17 -1.05
CA ILE A 342 -9.75 16.28 -0.78
C ILE A 342 -10.90 17.15 -0.25
N PRO A 343 -12.10 17.09 -0.85
CA PRO A 343 -13.25 17.84 -0.34
C PRO A 343 -13.60 17.40 1.08
N ARG A 344 -13.90 18.38 1.95
CA ARG A 344 -14.27 18.09 3.33
C ARG A 344 -15.59 17.28 3.36
N PRO A 345 -15.62 16.11 4.01
CA PRO A 345 -16.82 15.28 4.06
C PRO A 345 -17.89 15.90 4.96
N PRO A 346 -19.19 15.66 4.68
CA PRO A 346 -20.27 15.95 5.60
C PRO A 346 -20.10 15.22 6.94
N VAL A 347 -20.52 15.85 8.03
CA VAL A 347 -20.38 15.32 9.41
C VAL A 347 -20.99 13.92 9.56
N TYR A 348 -22.08 13.64 8.84
CA TYR A 348 -22.70 12.32 8.81
C TYR A 348 -21.70 11.19 8.49
N TYR A 349 -20.86 11.37 7.47
CA TYR A 349 -19.88 10.35 7.10
C TYR A 349 -18.73 10.26 8.10
N THR A 350 -18.34 11.36 8.74
CA THR A 350 -17.39 11.34 9.85
C THR A 350 -17.93 10.50 11.03
N VAL A 351 -19.22 10.61 11.34
CA VAL A 351 -19.87 9.77 12.38
C VAL A 351 -19.88 8.29 11.95
N LEU A 352 -20.08 7.98 10.66
CA LEU A 352 -19.97 6.61 10.17
C LEU A 352 -18.56 6.03 10.35
N VAL A 353 -17.51 6.80 10.03
CA VAL A 353 -16.12 6.37 10.22
C VAL A 353 -15.80 6.18 11.71
N ALA A 354 -16.29 7.07 12.59
CA ALA A 354 -16.16 6.88 14.03
C ALA A 354 -16.84 5.58 14.49
N GLY A 355 -18.04 5.29 14.00
CA GLY A 355 -18.76 4.04 14.24
C GLY A 355 -18.00 2.80 13.75
N GLN A 356 -17.39 2.88 12.56
CA GLN A 356 -16.52 1.82 12.04
C GLN A 356 -15.29 1.59 12.93
N CYS A 357 -14.64 2.66 13.41
CA CYS A 357 -13.49 2.54 14.32
C CYS A 357 -13.91 1.87 15.64
N LEU A 358 -15.05 2.27 16.22
CA LEU A 358 -15.59 1.63 17.43
C LEU A 358 -15.90 0.15 17.20
N PHE A 359 -16.47 -0.19 16.04
CA PHE A 359 -16.70 -1.58 15.64
C PHE A 359 -15.39 -2.36 15.55
N PHE A 360 -14.37 -1.82 14.88
CA PHE A 360 -13.05 -2.43 14.79
C PHE A 360 -12.38 -2.61 16.15
N MET A 361 -12.37 -1.59 17.00
CA MET A 361 -11.83 -1.64 18.35
C MET A 361 -12.47 -2.77 19.15
N THR A 362 -13.81 -2.78 19.19
CA THR A 362 -14.59 -3.81 19.89
C THR A 362 -14.17 -5.20 19.41
N LEU A 363 -14.21 -5.40 18.10
CA LEU A 363 -13.99 -6.71 17.50
C LEU A 363 -12.56 -7.21 17.73
N CYS A 364 -11.56 -6.34 17.53
CA CYS A 364 -10.15 -6.67 17.69
C CYS A 364 -9.82 -6.93 19.16
N TYR A 365 -10.23 -6.07 20.08
CA TYR A 365 -9.88 -6.22 21.49
C TYR A 365 -10.62 -7.39 22.16
N VAL A 366 -11.91 -7.60 21.86
CA VAL A 366 -12.65 -8.77 22.39
C VAL A 366 -12.03 -10.08 21.93
N ARG A 367 -11.68 -10.19 20.63
CA ARG A 367 -11.04 -11.42 20.10
C ARG A 367 -9.64 -11.60 20.66
N ARG A 368 -8.86 -10.53 20.75
CA ARG A 368 -7.49 -10.56 21.31
C ARG A 368 -7.46 -10.96 22.78
N SER A 369 -8.56 -10.79 23.52
CA SER A 369 -8.67 -11.23 24.91
C SER A 369 -8.79 -12.75 25.07
N VAL A 370 -9.20 -13.48 24.02
CA VAL A 370 -9.35 -14.94 24.04
C VAL A 370 -8.52 -15.56 22.92
N ARG A 371 -7.39 -16.19 23.29
CA ARG A 371 -6.42 -16.74 22.33
C ARG A 371 -7.06 -17.66 21.27
N ALA A 372 -7.98 -18.54 21.66
CA ALA A 372 -8.65 -19.44 20.73
C ALA A 372 -9.50 -18.69 19.68
N TRP A 373 -10.13 -17.57 20.06
CA TRP A 373 -10.93 -16.75 19.14
C TRP A 373 -10.03 -15.97 18.18
N ASP A 374 -8.91 -15.45 18.69
CA ASP A 374 -7.91 -14.76 17.88
C ASP A 374 -7.31 -15.70 16.81
N GLU A 375 -6.86 -16.90 17.20
CA GLU A 375 -6.32 -17.90 16.28
C GLU A 375 -7.36 -18.36 15.24
N ALA A 376 -8.59 -18.62 15.66
CA ALA A 376 -9.68 -18.98 14.76
C ALA A 376 -10.01 -17.84 13.77
N TRP A 377 -9.98 -16.60 14.23
CA TRP A 377 -10.21 -15.42 13.40
C TRP A 377 -9.09 -15.23 12.37
N ILE A 378 -7.83 -15.32 12.78
CA ILE A 378 -6.66 -15.24 11.89
C ILE A 378 -6.79 -16.29 10.78
N LYS A 379 -7.09 -17.54 11.14
CA LYS A 379 -7.27 -18.64 10.16
C LYS A 379 -8.42 -18.34 9.19
N ARG A 380 -9.56 -17.86 9.70
CA ARG A 380 -10.73 -17.51 8.89
C ARG A 380 -10.42 -16.37 7.91
N MET A 381 -9.82 -15.29 8.38
CA MET A 381 -9.53 -14.11 7.55
C MET A 381 -8.46 -14.41 6.51
N ARG A 382 -7.44 -15.19 6.87
CA ARG A 382 -6.45 -15.69 5.92
C ARG A 382 -7.12 -16.47 4.79
N GLY A 383 -7.97 -17.45 5.13
CA GLY A 383 -8.69 -18.23 4.13
C GLY A 383 -9.62 -17.39 3.25
N LEU A 384 -10.33 -16.41 3.84
CA LEU A 384 -11.24 -15.53 3.10
C LEU A 384 -10.49 -14.63 2.10
N LEU A 385 -9.43 -13.95 2.55
CA LEU A 385 -8.70 -12.99 1.71
C LEU A 385 -7.91 -13.67 0.60
N LEU A 386 -7.33 -14.85 0.86
CA LEU A 386 -6.65 -15.64 -0.17
C LEU A 386 -7.64 -16.18 -1.22
N LYS A 387 -8.85 -16.60 -0.82
CA LYS A 387 -9.89 -17.02 -1.77
C LYS A 387 -10.39 -15.88 -2.63
N MET A 388 -10.58 -14.67 -2.06
CA MET A 388 -10.98 -13.49 -2.83
C MET A 388 -9.96 -13.13 -3.92
N THR A 389 -8.68 -13.44 -3.72
CA THR A 389 -7.66 -13.25 -4.75
C THR A 389 -7.64 -14.38 -5.77
N LEU A 390 -7.89 -15.64 -5.37
CA LEU A 390 -8.07 -16.76 -6.29
C LEU A 390 -9.26 -16.55 -7.25
N ASP A 391 -10.42 -16.11 -6.74
CA ASP A 391 -11.61 -15.83 -7.57
C ASP A 391 -11.40 -14.63 -8.52
N GLN A 392 -10.51 -13.69 -8.17
CA GLN A 392 -10.09 -12.63 -9.09
C GLN A 392 -9.05 -13.12 -10.10
N THR A 393 -8.22 -14.11 -9.74
CA THR A 393 -7.13 -14.64 -10.58
C THR A 393 -7.55 -15.78 -11.51
N ASP A 394 -8.76 -16.34 -11.37
CA ASP A 394 -9.39 -17.14 -12.43
C ASP A 394 -9.62 -16.33 -13.73
N SER A 395 -9.46 -15.00 -13.66
CA SER A 395 -9.43 -14.09 -14.82
C SER A 395 -8.02 -13.66 -15.28
N GLN A 396 -6.95 -14.10 -14.61
CA GLN A 396 -5.52 -14.06 -14.93
C GLN A 396 -4.76 -14.15 -13.61
N GLU A 397 -3.80 -15.07 -13.46
CA GLU A 397 -2.77 -14.94 -12.43
C GLU A 397 -2.31 -13.48 -12.42
N ALA A 398 -2.32 -12.83 -11.26
CA ALA A 398 -1.84 -11.47 -11.12
C ALA A 398 -0.32 -11.46 -11.33
N THR A 399 0.11 -11.75 -12.55
CA THR A 399 1.40 -11.36 -13.07
C THR A 399 1.45 -9.86 -12.78
N HIS A 400 2.43 -9.41 -11.99
CA HIS A 400 2.82 -8.00 -11.86
C HIS A 400 3.34 -7.52 -13.22
N ALA A 401 2.48 -7.62 -14.22
CA ALA A 401 2.79 -7.47 -15.61
C ALA A 401 3.06 -5.99 -15.83
N PHE A 402 4.09 -5.74 -16.63
CA PHE A 402 4.55 -4.42 -17.00
C PHE A 402 3.56 -3.77 -17.99
N GLN A 403 2.33 -3.52 -17.54
CA GLN A 403 1.21 -3.03 -18.37
C GLN A 403 1.16 -1.50 -18.46
N TYR A 404 1.82 -0.81 -17.54
CA TYR A 404 1.81 0.66 -17.41
C TYR A 404 3.22 1.20 -17.70
N ILE A 405 3.53 1.30 -19.00
CA ILE A 405 4.85 1.66 -19.51
C ILE A 405 4.93 3.17 -19.69
N PRO A 406 5.94 3.84 -19.09
CA PRO A 406 6.18 5.25 -19.38
C PRO A 406 6.41 5.49 -20.87
N SER A 407 5.70 6.49 -21.42
CA SER A 407 5.83 6.91 -22.82
C SER A 407 5.78 8.43 -22.96
N LEU A 408 6.46 8.96 -23.99
CA LEU A 408 6.36 10.39 -24.34
C LEU A 408 4.91 10.73 -24.71
N GLY A 409 4.42 11.88 -24.24
CA GLY A 409 3.05 12.36 -24.49
C GLY A 409 1.97 11.76 -23.57
N GLN A 410 2.30 10.87 -22.63
CA GLN A 410 1.43 10.62 -21.48
C GLN A 410 1.54 11.81 -20.53
N LEU A 411 0.74 12.84 -20.79
CA LEU A 411 0.57 13.97 -19.90
C LEU A 411 -0.20 13.51 -18.66
N THR A 412 0.22 13.96 -17.48
CA THR A 412 -0.69 13.99 -16.34
C THR A 412 -1.90 14.87 -16.70
N THR A 413 -3.07 14.62 -16.10
CA THR A 413 -4.23 15.51 -16.32
C THR A 413 -3.92 16.96 -15.94
N ALA A 414 -3.01 17.19 -14.99
CA ALA A 414 -2.53 18.53 -14.62
C ALA A 414 -1.68 19.18 -15.73
N GLU A 415 -0.78 18.44 -16.39
CA GLU A 415 0.00 18.95 -17.53
C GLU A 415 -0.90 19.20 -18.75
N ALA A 416 -1.89 18.34 -19.00
CA ALA A 416 -2.89 18.54 -20.06
C ALA A 416 -3.75 19.80 -19.82
N GLU A 417 -4.19 20.03 -18.58
CA GLU A 417 -4.93 21.24 -18.18
C GLU A 417 -4.05 22.50 -18.29
N SER A 418 -2.79 22.44 -17.89
CA SER A 418 -1.85 23.57 -18.02
C SER A 418 -1.43 23.87 -19.47
N ALA A 419 -1.50 22.88 -20.35
CA ALA A 419 -1.17 23.00 -21.77
C ALA A 419 -2.38 23.38 -22.66
N GLY A 420 -3.56 23.61 -22.07
CA GLY A 420 -4.78 24.00 -22.80
C GLY A 420 -5.30 22.91 -23.76
N LEU A 421 -4.88 21.66 -23.57
CA LEU A 421 -5.32 20.52 -24.38
C LEU A 421 -6.50 19.86 -23.69
N GLU A 422 -7.65 19.78 -24.37
CA GLU A 422 -8.82 19.10 -23.80
C GLU A 422 -8.45 17.64 -23.45
N PRO A 423 -8.79 17.17 -22.23
CA PRO A 423 -8.70 15.76 -21.92
C PRO A 423 -9.62 15.02 -22.90
N ILE A 424 -9.11 13.97 -23.56
CA ILE A 424 -9.92 13.14 -24.48
C ILE A 424 -10.99 12.40 -23.67
N LEU A 425 -12.09 13.10 -23.38
CA LEU A 425 -13.36 12.57 -22.90
C LEU A 425 -14.19 12.23 -24.13
N LYS A 426 -13.90 11.10 -24.78
CA LYS A 426 -14.91 10.47 -25.63
C LYS A 426 -15.99 9.86 -24.73
N GLY A 427 -16.92 10.70 -24.28
CA GLY A 427 -18.17 10.31 -23.66
C GLY A 427 -19.22 10.07 -24.75
N GLY A 428 -19.69 8.83 -24.87
CA GLY A 428 -20.87 8.51 -25.65
C GLY A 428 -22.09 9.23 -25.05
N SER A 429 -22.79 9.99 -25.90
CA SER A 429 -24.11 10.54 -25.60
C SER A 429 -25.09 9.40 -25.39
N GLY A 430 -25.73 9.33 -24.21
CA GLY A 430 -26.68 8.27 -23.90
C GLY A 430 -27.30 8.35 -22.50
N ASN A 431 -28.36 9.18 -22.37
CA ASN A 431 -29.49 9.00 -21.45
C ASN A 431 -29.19 8.69 -19.94
N GLY A 432 -28.55 9.63 -19.23
CA GLY A 432 -28.04 9.43 -17.87
C GLY A 432 -29.00 9.63 -16.67
N ASN A 433 -30.27 10.01 -16.86
CA ASN A 433 -31.05 10.55 -15.72
C ASN A 433 -31.79 9.52 -14.85
N LYS A 434 -31.96 8.27 -15.30
CA LYS A 434 -32.66 7.21 -14.53
C LYS A 434 -31.71 6.23 -13.82
N HIS A 435 -30.49 6.02 -14.31
CA HIS A 435 -29.50 5.12 -13.70
C HIS A 435 -28.80 5.74 -12.48
N VAL A 436 -28.61 7.06 -12.45
CA VAL A 436 -27.94 7.77 -11.33
C VAL A 436 -28.77 7.71 -10.04
N ARG A 437 -30.11 7.85 -10.14
CA ARG A 437 -31.02 7.72 -8.98
C ARG A 437 -31.05 6.32 -8.37
N GLY A 438 -30.93 5.28 -9.21
CA GLY A 438 -30.90 3.88 -8.76
C GLY A 438 -29.62 3.51 -8.01
N LEU A 439 -28.46 3.99 -8.46
CA LEU A 439 -27.18 3.80 -7.76
C LEU A 439 -27.13 4.56 -6.43
N TRP A 440 -27.62 5.81 -6.40
CA TRP A 440 -27.69 6.61 -5.17
C TRP A 440 -28.56 5.96 -4.09
N SER A 441 -29.77 5.52 -4.46
CA SER A 441 -30.69 4.79 -3.58
C SER A 441 -30.04 3.53 -2.98
N ARG A 442 -29.32 2.78 -3.82
CA ARG A 442 -28.67 1.52 -3.42
C ARG A 442 -27.45 1.75 -2.51
N ASN A 443 -26.64 2.77 -2.76
CA ASN A 443 -25.48 3.10 -1.91
C ASN A 443 -25.92 3.60 -0.52
N VAL A 444 -26.94 4.48 -0.45
CA VAL A 444 -27.55 4.92 0.81
C VAL A 444 -28.13 3.72 1.58
N SER A 445 -28.71 2.72 0.89
CA SER A 445 -29.23 1.52 1.54
C SER A 445 -28.16 0.63 2.17
N ILE A 446 -26.97 0.53 1.56
CA ILE A 446 -25.84 -0.26 2.08
C ILE A 446 -25.23 0.43 3.29
N GLU A 447 -25.01 1.74 3.21
CA GLU A 447 -24.46 2.53 4.32
C GLU A 447 -25.42 2.56 5.52
N ARG A 448 -26.74 2.59 5.27
CA ARG A 448 -27.76 2.47 6.32
C ARG A 448 -27.75 1.09 6.99
N ARG A 449 -27.48 0.01 6.25
CA ARG A 449 -27.30 -1.35 6.82
C ARG A 449 -26.02 -1.46 7.63
N ASN A 450 -24.92 -0.85 7.17
CA ASN A 450 -23.67 -0.78 7.94
C ASN A 450 -23.85 0.01 9.23
N LEU A 451 -24.57 1.14 9.20
CA LEU A 451 -24.94 1.90 10.39
C LEU A 451 -25.79 1.07 11.37
N GLN A 452 -26.76 0.30 10.87
CA GLN A 452 -27.55 -0.61 11.72
C GLN A 452 -26.67 -1.68 12.37
N ALA A 453 -25.72 -2.27 11.63
CA ALA A 453 -24.78 -3.24 12.18
C ALA A 453 -23.86 -2.61 13.27
N VAL A 454 -23.42 -1.37 13.08
CA VAL A 454 -22.64 -0.61 14.07
C VAL A 454 -23.48 -0.27 15.31
N LEU A 455 -24.75 0.11 15.15
CA LEU A 455 -25.66 0.39 16.26
C LEU A 455 -25.94 -0.88 17.07
N ILE A 456 -26.13 -2.02 16.40
CA ILE A 456 -26.29 -3.33 17.05
C ILE A 456 -25.00 -3.70 17.80
N ALA A 457 -23.83 -3.58 17.17
CA ALA A 457 -22.56 -3.88 17.83
C ALA A 457 -22.31 -2.97 19.04
N SER A 458 -22.58 -1.67 18.91
CA SER A 458 -22.48 -0.69 20.00
C SER A 458 -23.45 -1.00 21.14
N ALA A 459 -24.68 -1.43 20.83
CA ALA A 459 -25.66 -1.85 21.82
C ALA A 459 -25.22 -3.12 22.56
N VAL A 460 -24.65 -4.10 21.85
CA VAL A 460 -24.10 -5.32 22.47
C VAL A 460 -22.92 -4.99 23.39
N VAL A 461 -22.03 -4.09 22.98
CA VAL A 461 -20.91 -3.63 23.83
C VAL A 461 -21.42 -2.90 25.07
N GLY A 462 -22.39 -1.99 24.89
CA GLY A 462 -23.02 -1.29 26.01
C GLY A 462 -23.70 -2.25 26.99
N TRP A 463 -24.36 -3.29 26.48
CA TRP A 463 -25.00 -4.32 27.29
C TRP A 463 -23.99 -5.20 28.04
N LEU A 464 -22.91 -5.61 27.39
CA LEU A 464 -21.82 -6.39 28.03
C LEU A 464 -21.08 -5.56 29.09
N ALA A 465 -20.84 -4.27 28.83
CA ALA A 465 -20.25 -3.35 29.80
C ALA A 465 -21.18 -3.14 31.00
N TRP A 466 -22.48 -2.99 30.77
CA TRP A 466 -23.49 -2.88 31.83
C TRP A 466 -23.58 -4.16 32.67
N LEU A 467 -23.58 -5.35 32.05
CA LEU A 467 -23.53 -6.64 32.75
C LEU A 467 -22.27 -6.79 33.59
N GLY A 468 -21.11 -6.39 33.06
CA GLY A 468 -19.84 -6.38 33.79
C GLY A 468 -19.88 -5.48 35.02
N LEU A 469 -20.38 -4.25 34.87
CA LEU A 469 -20.58 -3.32 35.98
C LEU A 469 -21.56 -3.86 37.03
N ARG A 470 -22.68 -4.47 36.61
CA ARG A 470 -23.67 -5.05 37.52
C ARG A 470 -23.13 -6.25 38.30
N SER A 471 -22.34 -7.08 37.64
CA SER A 471 -21.71 -8.25 38.25
C SER A 471 -20.63 -7.83 39.25
N ALA A 472 -19.83 -6.81 38.91
CA ALA A 472 -18.86 -6.21 39.82
C ALA A 472 -19.51 -5.53 41.03
N SER A 473 -20.62 -4.80 40.83
CA SER A 473 -21.38 -4.19 41.94
C SER A 473 -22.06 -5.24 42.84
N GLY A 474 -22.50 -6.37 42.27
CA GLY A 474 -23.06 -7.47 43.05
C GLY A 474 -22.03 -8.18 43.91
N LEU A 475 -20.81 -8.36 43.40
CA LEU A 475 -19.68 -8.92 44.17
C LEU A 475 -19.23 -7.98 45.31
N LEU A 476 -19.27 -6.67 45.09
CA LEU A 476 -18.95 -5.65 46.11
C LEU A 476 -20.02 -5.49 47.20
N GLN A 477 -21.21 -6.09 47.05
CA GLN A 477 -22.24 -6.14 48.10
C GLN A 477 -22.22 -7.43 48.92
N ILE A 478 -21.38 -8.40 48.53
CA ILE A 478 -21.20 -9.70 49.20
C ILE A 478 -19.96 -9.67 50.13
N PHE A 479 -19.14 -8.63 50.03
CA PHE A 479 -18.11 -8.24 51.00
C PHE A 479 -18.57 -7.00 51.76
#